data_AF-A0A4Y2INI6-F1
#
_entry.id   AF-A0A4Y2INI6-F1
#
_cell.length_a   1.000
_cell.length_b   1.000
_cell.length_c   1.000
_cell.angle_alpha   90.00
_cell.angle_beta   90.00
_cell.angle_gamma   90.00
#
_symmetry.space_group_name_H-M   'P 1'
#
loop_
_entity.id
_entity.type
_entity.pdbx_description
1 polymer ?
#
loop_
_entity_poly.entity_id
_entity_poly.type
_entity_poly.pdbx_seq_one_letter_code
_entity_poly.pdbx_strand_id
1 'polypeptide(L)'
;MVVGLKPDSTVDLPRTWAQWRSEMDQQAYVTCATNDSYALGALVLAQSLRNVKTSRKLAIIITPDVSDKIKGLLKNAFDVVKIVDVLDSKDEANLALLTRPDLGITFTKFHCWSLTQFQKCVFLDADII
;
A
#
# COMPACT_ATOMS: atom_id res chain seq x y z
N MET A 1 13.19 17.82 -8.41
CA MET A 1 12.04 16.95 -8.77
C MET A 1 12.43 16.15 -10.01
N VAL A 2 12.88 14.90 -9.85
CA VAL A 2 13.15 14.03 -11.02
C VAL A 2 11.83 13.39 -11.39
N VAL A 3 11.08 14.09 -12.25
CA VAL A 3 9.96 13.54 -13.00
C VAL A 3 10.50 12.34 -13.77
N GLY A 4 9.76 11.22 -13.82
CA GLY A 4 10.15 10.00 -14.52
C GLY A 4 10.82 10.33 -15.86
N LEU A 5 12.13 10.08 -15.93
CA LEU A 5 12.93 10.45 -17.09
C LEU A 5 12.39 9.70 -18.29
N LYS A 6 12.14 10.45 -19.37
CA LYS A 6 11.78 9.91 -20.67
C LYS A 6 12.87 8.92 -21.10
N PRO A 7 12.56 7.63 -21.39
CA PRO A 7 13.47 6.77 -22.13
C PRO A 7 14.03 7.51 -23.35
N ASP A 8 15.29 7.23 -23.64
CA ASP A 8 16.06 7.90 -24.68
C ASP A 8 15.24 8.09 -25.96
N SER A 9 15.23 9.32 -26.49
CA SER A 9 14.53 9.71 -27.72
C SER A 9 14.95 8.93 -28.96
N THR A 10 16.04 8.16 -28.87
CA THR A 10 16.51 7.24 -29.92
C THR A 10 15.72 5.93 -29.98
N VAL A 11 14.90 5.63 -28.96
CA VAL A 11 14.08 4.42 -28.89
C VAL A 11 12.70 4.70 -29.49
N ASP A 12 12.33 3.94 -30.52
CA ASP A 12 10.97 3.97 -31.07
C ASP A 12 10.02 3.27 -30.08
N LEU A 13 9.22 4.06 -29.36
CA LEU A 13 8.46 3.58 -28.21
C LEU A 13 7.03 3.19 -28.61
N PRO A 14 6.54 2.00 -28.23
CA PRO A 14 5.19 1.53 -28.54
C PRO A 14 4.07 2.30 -27.80
N ARG A 15 4.41 3.27 -26.93
CA ARG A 15 3.45 4.02 -26.09
C ARG A 15 3.87 5.48 -25.94
N THR A 16 2.88 6.36 -25.86
CA THR A 16 3.05 7.80 -25.59
C THR A 16 3.33 8.08 -24.11
N TRP A 17 3.82 9.29 -23.81
CA TRP A 17 4.05 9.77 -22.44
C TRP A 17 2.80 9.77 -21.56
N ALA A 18 1.65 10.14 -22.13
CA ALA A 18 0.39 10.15 -21.41
C ALA A 18 0.00 8.73 -20.98
N GLN A 19 0.16 7.76 -21.88
CA GLN A 19 -0.11 6.34 -21.60
C GLN A 19 0.85 5.78 -20.55
N TRP A 20 2.14 6.12 -20.63
CA TRP A 20 3.12 5.74 -19.61
C TRP A 20 2.79 6.28 -18.22
N ARG A 21 2.42 7.56 -18.10
CA ARG A 21 2.03 8.14 -16.81
C ARG A 21 0.77 7.47 -16.27
N SER A 22 -0.23 7.26 -17.13
CA SER A 22 -1.46 6.57 -16.75
C SER A 22 -1.18 5.16 -16.21
N GLU A 23 -0.26 4.43 -16.82
CA GLU A 23 0.13 3.10 -16.34
C GLU A 23 0.88 3.16 -15.00
N MET A 24 1.78 4.14 -14.82
CA MET A 24 2.49 4.33 -13.56
C MET A 24 1.55 4.69 -12.40
N ASP A 25 0.51 5.49 -12.66
CA ASP A 25 -0.53 5.84 -11.68
C ASP A 25 -1.42 4.64 -11.31
N GLN A 26 -1.46 3.61 -12.15
CA GLN A 26 -2.17 2.34 -11.90
C GLN A 26 -1.29 1.29 -11.20
N GLN A 27 -0.10 1.67 -10.72
CA GLN A 27 0.83 0.77 -10.02
C GLN A 27 1.19 1.32 -8.64
N ALA A 28 1.27 0.43 -7.65
CA ALA A 28 1.55 0.83 -6.27
C ALA A 28 2.50 -0.11 -5.51
N TYR A 29 3.26 0.46 -4.59
CA TYR A 29 3.78 -0.27 -3.44
C TYR A 29 2.71 -0.26 -2.35
N VAL A 30 2.42 -1.43 -1.80
CA VAL A 30 1.38 -1.61 -0.78
C VAL A 30 2.01 -2.15 0.48
N THR A 31 1.64 -1.59 1.63
CA THR A 31 2.00 -2.14 2.94
C THR A 31 0.77 -2.22 3.85
N CYS A 32 0.91 -2.87 5.00
CA CYS A 32 -0.17 -3.06 5.97
C CYS A 32 0.33 -2.77 7.39
N ALA A 33 -0.46 -2.07 8.20
CA ALA A 33 -0.18 -1.84 9.61
C ALA A 33 -1.45 -2.02 10.47
N THR A 34 -1.39 -2.92 11.45
CA THR A 34 -2.53 -3.24 12.32
C THR A 34 -2.48 -2.57 13.68
N ASN A 35 -1.44 -1.80 13.95
CA ASN A 35 -1.24 -1.03 15.18
C ASN A 35 -0.20 0.08 14.95
N ASP A 36 -0.04 0.95 15.93
CA ASP A 36 0.86 2.10 15.87
C ASP A 36 2.33 1.70 15.66
N SER A 37 2.81 0.63 16.28
CA SER A 37 4.20 0.18 16.14
C SER A 37 4.54 -0.22 14.71
N TYR A 38 3.67 -1.00 14.06
CA TYR A 38 3.83 -1.36 12.65
C TYR A 38 3.64 -0.15 11.73
N ALA A 39 2.77 0.79 12.08
CA ALA A 39 2.56 2.01 11.31
C ALA A 39 3.80 2.93 11.33
N LEU A 40 4.58 2.92 12.41
CA LEU A 40 5.89 3.58 12.43
C LEU A 40 6.87 2.95 11.43
N GLY A 41 6.91 1.62 11.34
CA GLY A 41 7.70 0.91 10.32
C GLY A 41 7.25 1.27 8.90
N ALA A 42 5.93 1.34 8.67
CA ALA A 42 5.37 1.76 7.40
C ALA A 42 5.76 3.21 7.01
N LEU A 43 5.87 4.13 7.97
CA LEU A 43 6.36 5.49 7.72
C LEU A 43 7.83 5.50 7.27
N VAL A 44 8.66 4.66 7.88
CA VAL A 44 10.07 4.49 7.48
C VAL A 44 10.14 3.93 6.05
N LEU A 45 9.38 2.87 5.76
CA LEU A 45 9.29 2.28 4.42
C LEU A 45 8.85 3.31 3.36
N ALA A 46 7.81 4.09 3.65
CA ALA A 46 7.34 5.15 2.75
C ALA A 46 8.45 6.15 2.46
N GLN A 47 9.17 6.61 3.49
CA GLN A 47 10.28 7.53 3.32
C GLN A 47 11.43 6.92 2.51
N SER A 48 11.78 5.66 2.74
CA SER A 48 12.79 4.93 1.96
C SER A 48 12.45 4.86 0.48
N LEU A 49 11.21 4.52 0.13
CA LEU A 49 10.72 4.49 -1.26
C LEU A 49 10.74 5.88 -1.91
N ARG A 50 10.41 6.94 -1.15
CA ARG A 50 10.51 8.33 -1.65
C ARG A 50 11.95 8.78 -1.84
N ASN A 51 12.88 8.36 -0.97
CA ASN A 51 14.31 8.70 -1.08
C ASN A 51 14.93 8.11 -2.36
N VAL A 52 14.53 6.90 -2.75
CA VAL A 52 14.93 6.28 -4.03
C VAL A 52 14.08 6.77 -5.23
N LYS A 53 13.27 7.81 -5.02
CA LYS A 53 12.47 8.49 -6.05
C LYS A 53 11.57 7.53 -6.82
N THR A 54 10.86 6.65 -6.11
CA THR A 54 9.84 5.81 -6.73
C THR A 54 8.86 6.66 -7.53
N SER A 55 8.51 6.18 -8.72
CA SER A 55 7.49 6.78 -9.58
C SER A 55 6.11 6.14 -9.37
N ARG A 56 6.00 5.16 -8.46
CA ARG A 56 4.75 4.45 -8.16
C ARG A 56 4.03 5.05 -6.97
N LYS A 57 2.73 4.82 -6.89
CA LYS A 57 1.92 5.22 -5.73
C LYS A 57 2.33 4.42 -4.50
N LEU A 58 2.18 5.04 -3.34
CA LEU A 58 2.31 4.39 -2.04
C LEU A 58 0.92 4.22 -1.45
N ALA A 59 0.53 2.98 -1.16
CA ALA A 59 -0.72 2.65 -0.51
C ALA A 59 -0.46 1.93 0.81
N ILE A 60 -1.26 2.22 1.82
CA ILE A 60 -1.25 1.51 3.09
C ILE A 60 -2.66 1.06 3.46
N ILE A 61 -2.75 -0.18 3.93
CA ILE A 61 -3.94 -0.73 4.58
C ILE A 61 -3.73 -0.66 6.09
N ILE A 62 -4.72 -0.13 6.81
CA ILE A 62 -4.67 -0.03 8.27
C ILE A 62 -5.93 -0.54 8.93
N THR A 63 -5.83 -0.95 10.18
CA THR A 63 -6.98 -1.30 11.02
C THR A 63 -7.49 -0.08 11.79
N PRO A 64 -8.71 -0.13 12.35
CA PRO A 64 -9.22 0.92 13.23
C PRO A 64 -8.32 1.22 14.44
N ASP A 65 -7.59 0.21 14.92
CA ASP A 65 -6.71 0.25 16.10
C ASP A 65 -5.50 1.18 15.97
N VAL A 66 -5.15 1.60 14.74
CA VAL A 66 -4.14 2.64 14.55
C VAL A 66 -4.68 3.97 15.08
N SER A 67 -3.93 4.64 15.95
CA SER A 67 -4.37 5.89 16.58
C SER A 67 -4.57 7.00 15.56
N ASP A 68 -5.49 7.92 15.84
CA ASP A 68 -5.79 9.04 14.92
C ASP A 68 -4.58 9.94 14.67
N LYS A 69 -3.69 10.06 15.66
CA LYS A 69 -2.40 10.74 15.53
C LYS A 69 -1.56 10.09 14.42
N ILE A 70 -1.40 8.76 14.47
CA ILE A 70 -0.62 8.03 13.46
C ILE A 70 -1.34 8.02 12.11
N LYS A 71 -2.68 7.89 12.07
CA LYS A 71 -3.47 8.04 10.83
C LYS A 71 -3.19 9.37 10.14
N GLY A 72 -3.06 10.46 10.90
CA GLY A 72 -2.67 11.77 10.37
C GLY A 72 -1.29 11.77 9.70
N LEU A 73 -0.30 11.13 10.31
CA LEU A 73 1.04 10.99 9.72
C LEU A 73 1.02 10.13 8.44
N LEU A 74 0.28 9.02 8.47
CA LEU A 74 0.16 8.12 7.32
C LEU A 74 -0.48 8.82 6.11
N LYS A 75 -1.50 9.65 6.32
CA LYS A 75 -2.13 10.46 5.26
C LYS A 75 -1.16 11.45 4.59
N ASN A 76 -0.12 11.87 5.30
CA ASN A 76 0.92 12.73 4.74
C ASN A 76 2.00 11.95 3.96
N ALA A 77 2.25 10.69 4.35
CA ALA A 77 3.32 9.87 3.77
C ALA A 77 2.87 9.01 2.57
N PHE A 78 1.61 8.55 2.59
CA PHE A 78 1.04 7.65 1.59
C PHE A 78 0.06 8.38 0.67
N ASP A 79 0.02 7.96 -0.61
CA ASP A 79 -0.95 8.47 -1.58
C ASP A 79 -2.37 7.92 -1.31
N VAL A 80 -2.46 6.70 -0.75
CA VAL A 80 -3.72 6.02 -0.42
C VAL A 80 -3.63 5.43 0.98
N VAL A 81 -4.56 5.78 1.86
CA VAL A 81 -4.73 5.16 3.18
C VAL A 81 -6.11 4.49 3.21
N LYS A 82 -6.13 3.16 3.23
CA LYS A 82 -7.36 2.37 3.29
C LYS A 82 -7.52 1.80 4.69
N ILE A 83 -8.58 2.22 5.38
CA ILE A 83 -8.97 1.61 6.65
C ILE A 83 -9.78 0.36 6.31
N VAL A 84 -9.39 -0.78 6.86
CA VAL A 84 -10.07 -2.06 6.75
C VAL A 84 -10.32 -2.54 8.17
N ASP A 85 -11.59 -2.77 8.48
CA ASP A 85 -11.94 -3.45 9.70
C ASP A 85 -11.72 -4.96 9.51
N VAL A 86 -10.83 -5.52 10.31
CA VAL A 86 -10.52 -6.97 10.34
C VAL A 86 -11.75 -7.78 10.71
N LEU A 87 -12.73 -7.13 11.36
CA LEU A 87 -13.90 -7.73 11.97
C LEU A 87 -15.21 -7.36 11.27
N ASP A 88 -15.19 -6.73 10.09
CA ASP A 88 -16.44 -6.42 9.37
C ASP A 88 -17.08 -7.70 8.79
N SER A 89 -17.89 -8.29 9.67
CA SER A 89 -19.20 -8.93 9.51
C SER A 89 -19.33 -10.28 8.79
N LYS A 90 -18.26 -10.89 8.26
CA LYS A 90 -18.26 -12.33 7.89
C LYS A 90 -17.04 -13.12 8.32
N ASP A 91 -15.90 -12.47 8.53
CA ASP A 91 -14.66 -13.18 8.85
C ASP A 91 -14.61 -13.68 10.28
N GLU A 92 -15.18 -13.00 11.27
CA GLU A 92 -15.09 -13.44 12.67
C GLU A 92 -15.83 -14.76 12.92
N ALA A 93 -17.04 -14.90 12.36
CA ALA A 93 -17.79 -16.16 12.39
C ALA A 93 -17.09 -17.26 11.56
N ASN A 94 -16.53 -16.93 10.40
CA ASN A 94 -15.77 -17.88 9.57
C ASN A 94 -14.44 -18.30 10.23
N LEU A 95 -13.74 -17.39 10.90
CA LEU A 95 -12.49 -17.62 11.63
C LEU A 95 -12.71 -18.43 12.90
N ALA A 96 -13.81 -18.16 13.60
CA ALA A 96 -14.28 -18.98 14.70
C ALA A 96 -14.66 -20.39 14.23
N LEU A 97 -15.33 -20.52 13.07
CA LEU A 97 -15.61 -21.80 12.41
C LEU A 97 -14.32 -22.51 11.97
N LEU A 98 -13.28 -21.78 11.60
CA LEU A 98 -11.96 -22.29 11.25
C LEU A 98 -11.05 -22.54 12.46
N THR A 99 -11.50 -22.22 13.70
CA THR A 99 -10.69 -22.32 14.94
C THR A 99 -9.32 -21.64 14.85
N ARG A 100 -9.23 -20.50 14.13
CA ARG A 100 -7.96 -19.79 13.87
C ARG A 100 -8.05 -18.28 14.14
N PRO A 101 -8.30 -17.86 15.40
CA PRO A 101 -8.40 -16.44 15.75
C PRO A 101 -7.08 -15.66 15.52
N ASP A 102 -5.95 -16.37 15.43
CA ASP A 102 -4.61 -15.84 15.16
C ASP A 102 -4.41 -15.34 13.72
N LEU A 103 -5.27 -15.71 12.78
CA LEU A 103 -5.14 -15.34 11.37
C LEU A 103 -5.64 -13.93 11.03
N GLY A 104 -6.23 -13.18 11.96
CA GLY A 104 -6.80 -11.85 11.68
C GLY A 104 -5.81 -10.89 11.00
N ILE A 105 -4.55 -10.89 11.44
CA ILE A 105 -3.48 -10.09 10.82
C ILE A 105 -3.18 -10.57 9.39
N THR A 106 -3.14 -11.89 9.17
CA THR A 106 -2.90 -12.50 7.86
C THR A 106 -4.03 -12.15 6.88
N PHE A 107 -5.29 -12.22 7.29
CA PHE A 107 -6.42 -11.85 6.44
C PHE A 107 -6.46 -10.36 6.13
N THR A 108 -6.07 -9.51 7.09
CA THR A 108 -5.95 -8.06 6.86
C THR A 108 -5.01 -7.76 5.68
N LYS A 109 -3.89 -8.50 5.57
CA LYS A 109 -2.94 -8.32 4.44
C LYS A 109 -3.58 -8.61 3.08
N PHE A 110 -4.52 -9.56 2.99
CA PHE A 110 -5.19 -9.94 1.74
C PHE A 110 -6.14 -8.87 1.21
N HIS A 111 -6.52 -7.88 2.02
CA HIS A 111 -7.24 -6.73 1.50
C HIS A 111 -6.42 -5.92 0.50
N CYS A 112 -5.11 -6.17 0.33
CA CYS A 112 -4.33 -5.61 -0.78
C CYS A 112 -4.91 -6.02 -2.15
N TRP A 113 -5.53 -7.19 -2.29
CA TRP A 113 -6.22 -7.59 -3.52
C TRP A 113 -7.52 -6.84 -3.79
N SER A 114 -8.07 -6.15 -2.78
CA SER A 114 -9.24 -5.29 -2.96
C SER A 114 -8.90 -3.88 -3.48
N LEU A 115 -7.62 -3.59 -3.72
CA LEU A 115 -7.16 -2.32 -4.29
C LEU A 115 -7.27 -2.32 -5.83
N THR A 116 -8.49 -2.50 -6.33
CA THR A 116 -8.80 -2.71 -7.76
C THR A 116 -8.58 -1.48 -8.63
N GLN A 117 -8.32 -0.30 -8.03
CA GLN A 117 -7.85 0.87 -8.78
C GLN A 117 -6.43 0.69 -9.35
N PHE A 118 -5.66 -0.28 -8.83
CA PHE A 118 -4.32 -0.61 -9.33
C PHE A 118 -4.36 -1.88 -10.18
N GLN A 119 -3.64 -1.85 -11.30
CA GLN A 119 -3.46 -3.02 -12.16
C GLN A 119 -2.34 -3.94 -11.67
N LYS A 120 -1.39 -3.42 -10.89
CA LYS A 120 -0.28 -4.19 -10.32
C LYS A 120 0.20 -3.56 -9.02
N CYS A 121 0.43 -4.40 -8.03
CA CYS A 121 0.97 -4.00 -6.75
C CYS A 121 2.21 -4.83 -6.39
N VAL A 122 3.15 -4.22 -5.66
CA VAL A 122 4.20 -4.93 -4.93
C VAL A 122 3.88 -4.77 -3.46
N PHE A 123 3.58 -5.87 -2.78
CA PHE A 123 3.34 -5.85 -1.34
C PHE A 123 4.66 -5.95 -0.59
N LEU A 124 4.84 -5.06 0.40
CA LEU A 124 6.02 -4.96 1.24
C LEU A 124 5.55 -4.92 2.69
N ASP A 125 6.03 -5.86 3.52
CA ASP A 125 5.73 -5.83 4.95
C ASP A 125 6.31 -4.57 5.62
N ALA A 126 5.67 -4.08 6.67
CA ALA A 126 6.06 -2.83 7.32
C ALA A 126 7.36 -2.93 8.16
N ASP A 127 7.93 -4.12 8.30
CA ASP A 127 9.18 -4.42 9.01
C ASP A 127 10.38 -4.63 8.07
N ILE A 128 10.26 -4.27 6.78
CA ILE A 128 11.36 -4.28 5.81
C ILE A 128 11.93 -2.86 5.55
N ILE A 129 13.19 -2.79 5.11
CA ILE A 129 13.87 -1.57 4.66
C ILE A 129 14.41 -1.74 3.25
#